data_AF-A0A6J1C7D0-F1
#
_entry.id   AF-A0A6J1C7D0-F1
#
_cell.length_a   1.000
_cell.length_b   1.000
_cell.length_c   1.000
_cell.angle_alpha   90.00
_cell.angle_beta   90.00
_cell.angle_gamma   90.00
#
_symmetry.space_group_name_H-M   'P 1'
#
loop_
_entity.id
_entity.type
_entity.pdbx_description
1 polymer ?
#
loop_
_entity_poly.entity_id
_entity_poly.type
_entity_poly.pdbx_seq_one_letter_code
_entity_poly.pdbx_strand_id
1 'polypeptide(L)'
;MRLQLNNEIRPLILHPIQNSFCSFKPTSGNAVCFERKQRNRPQLDRLRLRVKFQRTQDEGIPADDVKILAKFKSRHNFIRVLEVSRKAEHPFAGSRLLLLDGPGNIHSISFLFKSLTDTYFDVFATLPPILPPGPIGILGFGAGSAARPILKLYPEVVIHGWELDPSVIAVGREYFGVTKLEKEYPERLLIYIGNALKASVKGGFAGILVDLFCKGSLIPELQDPTTWGMLERCLMKGGRVMVNVGGSCVEAEDRGRDGRVVMEETLRAMHQIYGDKLWVLRLGNGGDDSSLALTGDLPDIGAWKKSLPRSLRFYAHMWTVYSATES
;
A
#
# COMPACT_ATOMS: atom_id res chain seq x y z
N MET A 1 -22.68 26.35 20.59
CA MET A 1 -21.64 26.81 19.66
C MET A 1 -21.42 25.70 18.64
N ARG A 2 -22.03 25.83 17.45
CA ARG A 2 -21.96 24.83 16.36
C ARG A 2 -20.58 24.93 15.71
N LEU A 3 -19.74 23.91 15.86
CA LEU A 3 -18.52 23.77 15.07
C LEU A 3 -18.90 23.10 13.74
N GLN A 4 -18.82 23.88 12.66
CA GLN A 4 -18.91 23.39 11.28
C GLN A 4 -17.77 22.40 11.04
N LEU A 5 -18.12 21.18 10.63
CA LEU A 5 -17.19 20.20 10.09
C LEU A 5 -16.88 20.58 8.63
N ASN A 6 -15.96 21.52 8.44
CA ASN A 6 -15.25 21.67 7.17
C ASN A 6 -13.84 21.11 7.37
N ASN A 7 -13.63 19.87 6.97
CA ASN A 7 -12.33 19.30 6.60
C ASN A 7 -12.66 18.16 5.62
N GLU A 8 -12.54 18.46 4.32
CA GLU A 8 -12.61 17.49 3.24
C GLU A 8 -11.46 16.49 3.40
N ILE A 9 -11.78 15.19 3.46
CA ILE A 9 -10.81 14.11 3.54
C ILE A 9 -10.38 13.80 2.10
N ARG A 10 -9.12 14.09 1.74
CA ARG A 10 -8.57 13.75 0.41
C ARG A 10 -8.33 12.24 0.30
N PRO A 11 -8.92 11.54 -0.70
CA PRO A 11 -8.78 10.11 -0.85
C PRO A 11 -7.53 9.71 -1.67
N LEU A 12 -7.05 8.48 -1.46
CA LEU A 12 -6.05 7.81 -2.30
C LEU A 12 -6.72 7.30 -3.59
N ILE A 13 -6.07 7.55 -4.73
CA ILE A 13 -6.61 7.21 -6.06
C ILE A 13 -6.44 5.71 -6.36
N LEU A 14 -7.47 5.13 -6.96
CA LEU A 14 -7.53 3.72 -7.33
C LEU A 14 -7.80 3.55 -8.83
N HIS A 15 -7.05 2.68 -9.52
CA HIS A 15 -7.22 2.44 -10.95
C HIS A 15 -7.94 1.11 -11.30
N PRO A 16 -8.81 1.11 -12.34
CA PRO A 16 -9.41 -0.08 -12.90
C PRO A 16 -8.48 -0.82 -13.88
N ILE A 17 -8.58 -2.15 -13.88
CA ILE A 17 -7.88 -3.10 -14.75
C ILE A 17 -8.18 -2.79 -16.23
N GLN A 18 -7.19 -2.34 -17.00
CA GLN A 18 -7.23 -2.40 -18.46
C GLN A 18 -6.73 -3.76 -18.95
N ASN A 19 -7.65 -4.58 -19.45
CA ASN A 19 -7.28 -5.71 -20.31
C ASN A 19 -6.90 -5.15 -21.68
N SER A 20 -5.59 -5.07 -21.98
CA SER A 20 -5.13 -4.91 -23.35
C SER A 20 -5.15 -6.27 -24.05
N PHE A 21 -6.13 -6.45 -24.95
CA PHE A 21 -6.07 -7.52 -25.95
C PHE A 21 -5.03 -7.12 -27.00
N CYS A 22 -3.86 -7.74 -26.95
CA CYS A 22 -2.90 -7.68 -28.05
C CYS A 22 -3.37 -8.63 -29.15
N SER A 23 -3.99 -8.09 -30.20
CA SER A 23 -4.40 -8.83 -31.39
C SER A 23 -3.19 -9.06 -32.29
N PHE A 24 -2.60 -10.26 -32.21
CA PHE A 24 -1.73 -10.79 -33.26
C PHE A 24 -2.56 -10.98 -34.54
N LYS A 25 -2.11 -10.41 -35.67
CA LYS A 25 -2.66 -10.69 -37.00
C LYS A 25 -1.91 -11.88 -37.62
N PRO A 26 -2.62 -12.92 -38.08
CA PRO A 26 -2.17 -13.73 -39.20
C PRO A 26 -2.93 -13.33 -40.48
N THR A 27 -2.21 -13.41 -41.59
CA THR A 27 -2.62 -13.14 -42.96
C THR A 27 -3.57 -14.20 -43.54
N SER A 28 -4.49 -13.71 -44.39
CA SER A 28 -5.17 -14.33 -45.54
C SER A 28 -6.03 -15.60 -45.38
N GLY A 29 -7.28 -15.51 -45.85
CA GLY A 29 -8.12 -16.66 -46.23
C GLY A 29 -9.62 -16.30 -46.29
N ASN A 30 -10.20 -16.30 -47.50
CA ASN A 30 -11.59 -15.96 -47.80
C ASN A 30 -12.62 -16.84 -47.05
N ALA A 31 -13.73 -16.28 -46.58
CA ALA A 31 -15.10 -16.74 -46.90
C ALA A 31 -16.20 -16.10 -46.00
N VAL A 32 -17.17 -15.51 -46.70
CA VAL A 32 -18.63 -15.48 -46.49
C VAL A 32 -19.22 -14.86 -45.20
N CYS A 33 -20.01 -13.81 -45.47
CA CYS A 33 -20.84 -13.01 -44.60
C CYS A 33 -22.03 -13.77 -44.00
N PHE A 34 -22.30 -13.56 -42.72
CA PHE A 34 -23.64 -13.71 -42.13
C PHE A 34 -23.94 -12.44 -41.33
N GLU A 35 -24.85 -11.61 -41.85
CA GLU A 35 -25.34 -10.40 -41.19
C GLU A 35 -26.14 -10.75 -39.93
N ARG A 36 -25.69 -10.23 -38.78
CA ARG A 36 -26.55 -10.05 -37.60
C ARG A 36 -26.52 -8.57 -37.24
N LYS A 37 -27.64 -7.88 -37.48
CA LYS A 37 -27.90 -6.48 -37.15
C LYS A 37 -27.42 -6.15 -35.72
N GLN A 38 -26.31 -5.43 -35.60
CA GLN A 38 -25.94 -4.75 -34.35
C GLN A 38 -26.76 -3.46 -34.23
N ARG A 39 -27.62 -3.41 -33.21
CA ARG A 39 -28.22 -2.17 -32.74
C ARG A 39 -27.10 -1.25 -32.22
N ASN A 40 -26.84 -0.16 -32.92
CA ASN A 40 -26.03 0.94 -32.42
C ASN A 40 -26.66 1.52 -31.14
N ARG A 41 -25.96 1.42 -30.01
CA ARG A 41 -26.14 2.28 -28.82
C ARG A 41 -24.84 3.03 -28.57
N PRO A 42 -24.90 4.30 -28.12
CA PRO A 42 -23.94 5.31 -28.53
C PRO A 42 -22.70 5.36 -27.63
N GLN A 43 -21.54 5.65 -28.23
CA GLN A 43 -20.28 6.01 -27.54
C GLN A 43 -20.42 7.16 -26.51
N LEU A 44 -21.53 7.91 -26.55
CA LEU A 44 -21.80 9.05 -25.68
C LEU A 44 -21.99 8.68 -24.19
N ASP A 45 -22.54 7.50 -23.89
CA ASP A 45 -22.73 7.03 -22.49
C ASP A 45 -21.40 6.61 -21.85
N ARG A 46 -20.45 6.09 -22.65
CA ARG A 46 -19.09 5.74 -22.18
C ARG A 46 -18.25 6.96 -21.86
N LEU A 47 -18.39 8.05 -22.63
CA LEU A 47 -17.71 9.31 -22.31
C LEU A 47 -18.29 9.95 -21.04
N ARG A 48 -19.61 9.90 -20.84
CA ARG A 48 -20.25 10.39 -19.60
C ARG A 48 -19.84 9.59 -18.36
N LEU A 49 -19.69 8.27 -18.48
CA LEU A 49 -19.15 7.42 -17.41
C LEU A 49 -17.68 7.73 -17.11
N ARG A 50 -16.86 7.99 -18.15
CA ARG A 50 -15.45 8.39 -18.00
C ARG A 50 -15.29 9.75 -17.31
N VAL A 51 -16.13 10.71 -17.66
CA VAL A 51 -16.13 12.06 -17.06
C VAL A 51 -16.72 12.05 -15.65
N LYS A 52 -17.70 11.20 -15.36
CA LYS A 52 -18.16 10.97 -13.97
C LYS A 52 -17.06 10.33 -13.11
N PHE A 53 -16.37 9.30 -13.62
CA PHE A 53 -15.27 8.64 -12.89
C PHE A 53 -14.09 9.56 -12.61
N GLN A 54 -13.83 10.54 -13.49
CA GLN A 54 -12.79 11.55 -13.29
C GLN A 54 -13.21 12.67 -12.32
N ARG A 55 -14.51 12.91 -12.13
CA ARG A 55 -15.01 13.94 -11.20
C ARG A 55 -15.13 13.46 -9.75
N THR A 56 -15.30 12.16 -9.51
CA THR A 56 -15.57 11.61 -8.16
C THR A 56 -14.33 11.16 -7.39
N GLN A 57 -13.13 11.22 -7.97
CA GLN A 57 -11.90 10.75 -7.30
C GLN A 57 -11.20 11.82 -6.45
N ASP A 58 -11.56 13.10 -6.62
CA ASP A 58 -11.02 14.23 -5.88
C ASP A 58 -11.97 14.72 -4.77
N GLU A 59 -13.22 14.25 -4.79
CA GLU A 59 -14.22 14.52 -3.75
C GLU A 59 -14.07 13.46 -2.65
N GLY A 60 -13.80 13.91 -1.42
CA GLY A 60 -13.77 13.02 -0.25
C GLY A 60 -15.07 12.20 -0.09
N ILE A 61 -15.02 11.15 0.73
CA ILE A 61 -16.21 10.32 0.94
C ILE A 61 -17.31 11.17 1.62
N PRO A 62 -18.53 11.25 1.06
CA PRO A 62 -19.62 11.99 1.67
C PRO A 62 -19.85 11.56 3.13
N ALA A 63 -20.10 12.54 4.02
CA ALA A 63 -20.26 12.27 5.44
C ALA A 63 -21.41 11.28 5.74
N ASP A 64 -22.48 11.33 4.94
CA ASP A 64 -23.63 10.41 5.04
C ASP A 64 -23.28 8.96 4.70
N ASP A 65 -22.20 8.75 3.95
CA ASP A 65 -21.68 7.42 3.59
C ASP A 65 -20.63 6.89 4.57
N VAL A 66 -20.32 7.64 5.63
CA VAL A 66 -19.27 7.28 6.60
C VAL A 66 -19.81 7.24 8.02
N LYS A 67 -19.56 6.12 8.70
CA LYS A 67 -19.82 5.97 10.14
C LYS A 67 -18.51 5.97 10.92
N ILE A 68 -18.40 6.83 11.93
CA ILE A 68 -17.28 6.79 12.89
C ILE A 68 -17.57 5.68 13.91
N LEU A 69 -16.72 4.65 13.95
CA LEU A 69 -16.80 3.55 14.91
C LEU A 69 -16.04 3.85 16.20
N ALA A 70 -14.90 4.53 16.10
CA ALA A 70 -14.10 4.96 17.24
C ALA A 70 -13.39 6.28 16.94
N LYS A 71 -13.20 7.12 17.96
CA LYS A 71 -12.46 8.38 17.87
C LYS A 71 -11.89 8.75 19.24
N PHE A 72 -10.58 8.68 19.40
CA PHE A 72 -9.91 9.00 20.66
C PHE A 72 -8.43 9.32 20.44
N LYS A 73 -7.80 9.94 21.45
CA LYS A 73 -6.36 10.22 21.45
C LYS A 73 -5.65 9.18 22.32
N SER A 74 -4.62 8.54 21.77
CA SER A 74 -3.71 7.67 22.51
C SER A 74 -2.45 8.46 22.93
N ARG A 75 -1.46 7.76 23.48
CA ARG A 75 -0.12 8.34 23.76
C ARG A 75 0.58 8.83 22.49
N HIS A 76 0.38 8.15 21.36
CA HIS A 76 1.16 8.38 20.14
C HIS A 76 0.33 8.99 19.01
N ASN A 77 -0.97 8.70 18.94
CA ASN A 77 -1.80 8.99 17.77
C ASN A 77 -3.13 9.66 18.15
N PHE A 78 -3.70 10.38 17.20
CA PHE A 78 -5.12 10.66 17.18
C PHE A 78 -5.84 9.63 16.32
N ILE A 79 -6.54 8.69 16.96
CA ILE A 79 -7.10 7.51 16.31
C ILE A 79 -8.55 7.76 15.91
N ARG A 80 -8.86 7.49 14.64
CA ARG A 80 -10.22 7.43 14.10
C ARG A 80 -10.43 6.14 13.33
N VAL A 81 -11.53 5.45 13.59
CA VAL A 81 -11.97 4.29 12.83
C VAL A 81 -13.24 4.64 12.09
N LEU A 82 -13.21 4.52 10.78
CA LEU A 82 -14.34 4.80 9.90
C LEU A 82 -14.83 3.50 9.26
N GLU A 83 -16.14 3.38 9.09
CA GLU A 83 -16.79 2.37 8.27
C GLU A 83 -17.47 3.07 7.10
N VAL A 84 -17.07 2.68 5.88
CA VAL A 84 -17.61 3.25 4.65
C VAL A 84 -18.79 2.39 4.19
N SER A 85 -19.93 3.04 3.92
CA SER A 85 -21.14 2.42 3.40
C SER A 85 -20.83 1.58 2.16
N ARG A 86 -21.46 0.40 2.07
CA ARG A 86 -21.40 -0.42 0.85
C ARG A 86 -22.16 0.19 -0.33
N LYS A 87 -23.02 1.18 -0.06
CA LYS A 87 -23.80 1.89 -1.08
C LYS A 87 -23.06 3.12 -1.60
N ALA A 88 -21.95 3.51 -0.97
CA ALA A 88 -21.15 4.65 -1.41
C ALA A 88 -20.65 4.44 -2.84
N GLU A 89 -20.71 5.48 -3.67
CA GLU A 89 -20.08 5.48 -5.00
C GLU A 89 -18.58 5.85 -4.89
N HIS A 90 -17.84 5.08 -4.09
CA HIS A 90 -16.42 5.35 -3.79
C HIS A 90 -15.58 4.05 -3.81
N PRO A 91 -14.29 4.08 -4.20
CA PRO A 91 -13.43 2.88 -4.20
C PRO A 91 -13.33 2.17 -2.84
N PHE A 92 -13.50 2.91 -1.75
CA PHE A 92 -13.50 2.38 -0.38
C PHE A 92 -14.87 1.87 0.11
N ALA A 93 -15.88 1.76 -0.74
CA ALA A 93 -17.20 1.25 -0.37
C ALA A 93 -17.10 -0.11 0.35
N GLY A 94 -17.69 -0.21 1.55
CA GLY A 94 -17.68 -1.43 2.36
C GLY A 94 -16.37 -1.73 3.10
N SER A 95 -15.44 -0.78 3.13
CA SER A 95 -14.18 -0.89 3.89
C SER A 95 -14.31 -0.32 5.30
N ARG A 96 -13.35 -0.70 6.15
CA ARG A 96 -13.00 0.04 7.37
C ARG A 96 -11.66 0.72 7.17
N LEU A 97 -11.57 1.98 7.57
CA LEU A 97 -10.38 2.82 7.46
C LEU A 97 -9.89 3.20 8.86
N LEU A 98 -8.60 3.05 9.09
CA LEU A 98 -7.91 3.58 10.25
C LEU A 98 -7.22 4.86 9.83
N LEU A 99 -7.64 5.99 10.41
CA LEU A 99 -6.95 7.25 10.26
C LEU A 99 -6.17 7.55 11.53
N LEU A 100 -4.89 7.88 11.37
CA LEU A 100 -4.02 8.31 12.46
C LEU A 100 -3.62 9.77 12.29
N ASP A 101 -2.99 10.32 13.33
CA ASP A 101 -2.52 11.70 13.40
C ASP A 101 -3.63 12.78 13.24
N GLY A 102 -3.24 14.04 13.40
CA GLY A 102 -4.11 15.20 13.22
C GLY A 102 -4.75 15.27 11.82
N PRO A 103 -3.98 15.19 10.72
CA PRO A 103 -4.48 15.27 9.35
C PRO A 103 -5.45 14.14 9.03
N GLY A 104 -5.22 12.94 9.59
CA GLY A 104 -6.09 11.79 9.35
C GLY A 104 -5.74 11.05 8.09
N ASN A 105 -4.45 10.85 7.83
CA ASN A 105 -3.98 9.99 6.76
C ASN A 105 -4.48 8.55 6.97
N ILE A 106 -4.71 7.81 5.89
CA ILE A 106 -5.11 6.41 5.99
C ILE A 106 -3.87 5.57 6.32
N HIS A 107 -3.85 4.97 7.52
CA HIS A 107 -2.79 4.06 7.95
C HIS A 107 -3.19 2.58 7.84
N SER A 108 -4.48 2.29 7.68
CA SER A 108 -4.93 0.93 7.40
C SER A 108 -6.30 0.89 6.75
N ILE A 109 -6.51 -0.13 5.94
CA ILE A 109 -7.75 -0.42 5.25
C ILE A 109 -8.03 -1.92 5.35
N SER A 110 -9.29 -2.26 5.58
CA SER A 110 -9.74 -3.65 5.51
C SER A 110 -11.10 -3.75 4.85
N PHE A 111 -11.31 -4.82 4.09
CA PHE A 111 -12.60 -5.19 3.56
C PHE A 111 -13.07 -6.48 4.22
N LEU A 112 -14.38 -6.57 4.49
CA LEU A 112 -14.93 -7.77 5.13
C LEU A 112 -14.83 -9.02 4.24
N PHE A 113 -14.96 -8.84 2.92
CA PHE A 113 -15.07 -9.94 1.94
C PHE A 113 -13.96 -9.95 0.89
N LYS A 114 -12.91 -9.15 1.07
CA LYS A 114 -11.73 -9.14 0.18
C LYS A 114 -10.45 -9.22 1.02
N SER A 115 -9.46 -9.93 0.51
CA SER A 115 -8.13 -10.01 1.12
C SER A 115 -7.21 -8.87 0.68
N LEU A 116 -7.34 -8.45 -0.58
CA LEU A 116 -6.62 -7.31 -1.16
C LEU A 116 -7.34 -6.01 -0.83
N THR A 117 -6.58 -4.93 -0.72
CA THR A 117 -7.06 -3.61 -0.34
C THR A 117 -7.33 -2.71 -1.53
N ASP A 118 -6.88 -3.13 -2.71
CA ASP A 118 -6.85 -2.29 -3.90
C ASP A 118 -6.02 -0.99 -3.59
N THR A 119 -4.95 -1.07 -2.79
CA THR A 119 -4.07 0.09 -2.49
C THR A 119 -2.60 -0.32 -2.46
N TYR A 120 -1.69 0.59 -2.07
CA TYR A 120 -0.26 0.28 -1.99
C TYR A 120 0.06 -0.94 -1.10
N PHE A 121 -0.77 -1.26 -0.10
CA PHE A 121 -0.58 -2.45 0.73
C PHE A 121 -0.51 -3.74 -0.08
N ASP A 122 -1.18 -3.80 -1.24
CA ASP A 122 -1.15 -4.97 -2.12
C ASP A 122 0.21 -5.12 -2.84
N VAL A 123 0.96 -4.02 -3.00
CA VAL A 123 2.32 -4.06 -3.56
C VAL A 123 3.26 -4.81 -2.61
N PHE A 124 3.10 -4.66 -1.30
CA PHE A 124 3.89 -5.44 -0.33
C PHE A 124 3.70 -6.95 -0.49
N ALA A 125 2.51 -7.39 -0.92
CA ALA A 125 2.26 -8.81 -1.19
C ALA A 125 2.98 -9.31 -2.45
N THR A 126 3.68 -8.46 -3.20
CA THR A 126 4.55 -8.90 -4.31
C THR A 126 5.95 -9.31 -3.87
N LEU A 127 6.34 -8.98 -2.63
CA LEU A 127 7.67 -9.26 -2.11
C LEU A 127 7.94 -10.75 -1.82
N PRO A 128 7.06 -11.52 -1.16
CA PRO A 128 7.40 -12.88 -0.68
C PRO A 128 7.97 -13.82 -1.76
N PRO A 129 7.45 -13.87 -3.01
CA PRO A 129 7.98 -14.77 -4.03
C PRO A 129 9.42 -14.53 -4.48
N ILE A 130 10.04 -13.41 -4.11
CA ILE A 130 11.39 -13.03 -4.52
C ILE A 130 12.38 -12.99 -3.35
N LEU A 131 11.96 -13.54 -2.20
CA LEU A 131 12.77 -13.67 -0.99
C LEU A 131 13.33 -15.08 -0.84
N PRO A 132 14.44 -15.27 -0.12
CA PRO A 132 14.82 -16.56 0.41
C PRO A 132 13.77 -17.07 1.43
N PRO A 133 13.72 -18.37 1.74
CA PRO A 133 12.88 -18.88 2.83
C PRO A 133 13.25 -18.26 4.17
N GLY A 134 12.28 -17.68 4.88
CA GLY A 134 12.48 -17.14 6.22
C GLY A 134 11.40 -16.14 6.65
N PRO A 135 11.56 -15.52 7.83
CA PRO A 135 10.56 -14.61 8.38
C PRO A 135 10.58 -13.26 7.67
N ILE A 136 9.41 -12.61 7.61
CA ILE A 136 9.25 -11.24 7.14
C ILE A 136 8.97 -10.32 8.34
N GLY A 137 9.74 -9.25 8.47
CA GLY A 137 9.49 -8.18 9.41
C GLY A 137 8.54 -7.13 8.82
N ILE A 138 7.52 -6.69 9.56
CA ILE A 138 6.68 -5.53 9.20
C ILE A 138 6.93 -4.44 10.23
N LEU A 139 7.57 -3.36 9.81
CA LEU A 139 7.87 -2.20 10.64
C LEU A 139 6.80 -1.14 10.41
N GLY A 140 5.92 -0.94 11.40
CA GLY A 140 4.68 -0.21 11.21
C GLY A 140 3.56 -1.18 10.84
N PHE A 141 3.06 -1.91 11.85
CA PHE A 141 2.05 -2.94 11.60
C PHE A 141 0.66 -2.36 11.35
N GLY A 142 0.34 -1.20 11.94
CA GLY A 142 -0.98 -0.59 11.84
C GLY A 142 -2.07 -1.56 12.30
N ALA A 143 -3.12 -1.69 11.50
CA ALA A 143 -4.19 -2.65 11.72
C ALA A 143 -4.06 -3.94 10.86
N GLY A 144 -2.84 -4.25 10.40
CA GLY A 144 -2.54 -5.50 9.68
C GLY A 144 -2.90 -5.50 8.17
N SER A 145 -3.00 -4.32 7.55
CA SER A 145 -3.36 -4.17 6.13
C SER A 145 -2.34 -4.81 5.18
N ALA A 146 -1.05 -4.73 5.51
CA ALA A 146 0.01 -5.43 4.76
C ALA A 146 0.08 -6.93 5.10
N ALA A 147 -0.09 -7.28 6.38
CA ALA A 147 0.06 -8.66 6.85
C ALA A 147 -1.02 -9.61 6.31
N ARG A 148 -2.27 -9.14 6.24
CA ARG A 148 -3.42 -9.93 5.77
C ARG A 148 -3.25 -10.49 4.36
N PRO A 149 -2.99 -9.69 3.31
CA PRO A 149 -2.85 -10.23 1.96
C PRO A 149 -1.65 -11.19 1.88
N ILE A 150 -0.54 -10.90 2.57
CA ILE A 150 0.63 -11.79 2.59
C ILE A 150 0.28 -13.16 3.17
N LEU A 151 -0.30 -13.23 4.37
CA LEU A 151 -0.66 -14.52 5.00
C LEU A 151 -1.74 -15.29 4.24
N LYS A 152 -2.63 -14.59 3.53
CA LYS A 152 -3.67 -15.22 2.71
C LYS A 152 -3.12 -15.81 1.41
N LEU A 153 -2.13 -15.16 0.81
CA LEU A 153 -1.51 -15.60 -0.44
C LEU A 153 -0.37 -16.59 -0.24
N TYR A 154 0.35 -16.45 0.88
CA TYR A 154 1.55 -17.20 1.24
C TYR A 154 1.43 -17.70 2.69
N PRO A 155 0.55 -18.68 2.96
CA PRO A 155 0.24 -19.14 4.32
C PRO A 155 1.43 -19.79 5.05
N GLU A 156 2.49 -20.13 4.34
CA GLU A 156 3.75 -20.64 4.88
C GLU A 156 4.63 -19.56 5.50
N VAL A 157 4.43 -18.29 5.14
CA VAL A 157 5.25 -17.16 5.59
C VAL A 157 5.05 -16.93 7.09
N VAL A 158 6.15 -16.67 7.80
CA VAL A 158 6.13 -16.16 9.17
C VAL A 158 6.29 -14.65 9.13
N ILE A 159 5.35 -13.93 9.72
CA ILE A 159 5.35 -12.48 9.86
C ILE A 159 5.62 -12.11 11.32
N HIS A 160 6.58 -11.21 11.52
CA HIS A 160 6.79 -10.50 12.77
C HIS A 160 6.46 -9.02 12.55
N GLY A 161 5.40 -8.52 13.18
CA GLY A 161 4.93 -7.14 13.04
C GLY A 161 5.21 -6.28 14.26
N TRP A 162 5.76 -5.08 14.06
CA TRP A 162 5.98 -4.09 15.12
C TRP A 162 5.05 -2.90 14.97
N GLU A 163 4.37 -2.55 16.07
CA GLU A 163 3.59 -1.33 16.22
C GLU A 163 4.05 -0.59 17.46
N LEU A 164 4.22 0.73 17.35
CA LEU A 164 4.65 1.54 18.49
C LEU A 164 3.48 1.77 19.46
N ASP A 165 2.27 2.00 18.93
CA ASP A 165 1.10 2.34 19.72
C ASP A 165 0.23 1.10 20.03
N PRO A 166 0.19 0.62 21.28
CA PRO A 166 -0.66 -0.53 21.63
C PRO A 166 -2.15 -0.29 21.36
N SER A 167 -2.59 0.96 21.33
CA SER A 167 -3.99 1.32 21.03
C SER A 167 -4.35 1.03 19.57
N VAL A 168 -3.39 1.16 18.65
CA VAL A 168 -3.56 0.83 17.23
C VAL A 168 -3.76 -0.68 17.07
N ILE A 169 -3.00 -1.51 17.77
CA ILE A 169 -3.21 -2.97 17.78
C ILE A 169 -4.56 -3.35 18.39
N ALA A 170 -4.96 -2.72 19.50
CA ALA A 170 -6.26 -2.94 20.10
C ALA A 170 -7.40 -2.64 19.12
N VAL A 171 -7.31 -1.50 18.41
CA VAL A 171 -8.24 -1.13 17.34
C VAL A 171 -8.20 -2.11 16.16
N GLY A 172 -7.02 -2.58 15.77
CA GLY A 172 -6.86 -3.60 14.73
C GLY A 172 -7.58 -4.91 15.08
N ARG A 173 -7.47 -5.32 16.35
CA ARG A 173 -8.13 -6.52 16.89
C ARG A 173 -9.65 -6.38 16.95
N GLU A 174 -10.14 -5.22 17.37
CA GLU A 174 -11.56 -4.90 17.51
C GLU A 174 -12.26 -4.76 16.15
N TYR A 175 -11.68 -3.93 15.26
CA TYR A 175 -12.39 -3.44 14.07
C TYR A 175 -11.86 -3.99 12.75
N PHE A 176 -10.59 -4.38 12.67
CA PHE A 176 -9.97 -4.79 11.40
C PHE A 176 -9.83 -6.29 11.28
N GLY A 177 -10.18 -7.06 12.32
CA GLY A 177 -10.12 -8.52 12.31
C GLY A 177 -8.72 -9.09 12.50
N VAL A 178 -7.80 -8.33 13.12
CA VAL A 178 -6.47 -8.84 13.51
C VAL A 178 -6.61 -10.04 14.44
N THR A 179 -7.56 -10.04 15.38
CA THR A 179 -7.84 -11.20 16.25
C THR A 179 -8.16 -12.47 15.47
N LYS A 180 -8.91 -12.34 14.36
CA LYS A 180 -9.22 -13.48 13.48
C LYS A 180 -7.95 -13.95 12.76
N LEU A 181 -7.12 -13.01 12.30
CA LEU A 181 -5.85 -13.31 11.65
C LEU A 181 -4.87 -14.02 12.61
N GLU A 182 -4.73 -13.56 13.87
CA GLU A 182 -3.93 -14.22 14.90
C GLU A 182 -4.42 -15.66 15.15
N LYS A 183 -5.73 -15.91 15.18
CA LYS A 183 -6.30 -17.26 15.36
C LYS A 183 -6.11 -18.18 14.15
N GLU A 184 -6.16 -17.63 12.95
CA GLU A 184 -5.94 -18.40 11.71
C GLU A 184 -4.46 -18.74 11.50
N TYR A 185 -3.56 -17.95 12.08
CA TYR A 185 -2.11 -18.01 11.86
C TYR A 185 -1.31 -17.94 13.18
N PRO A 186 -1.59 -18.77 14.20
CA PRO A 186 -1.09 -18.59 15.58
C PRO A 186 0.44 -18.65 15.71
N GLU A 187 1.11 -19.45 14.88
CA GLU A 187 2.58 -19.60 14.85
C GLU A 187 3.22 -18.88 13.66
N ARG A 188 2.42 -18.12 12.90
CA ARG A 188 2.84 -17.45 11.68
C ARG A 188 2.67 -15.94 11.75
N LEU A 189 1.85 -15.42 12.65
CA LEU A 189 1.70 -13.99 12.90
C LEU A 189 2.07 -13.68 14.34
N LEU A 190 3.21 -13.01 14.52
CA LEU A 190 3.67 -12.53 15.81
C LEU A 190 3.65 -11.00 15.81
N ILE A 191 2.94 -10.39 16.77
CA ILE A 191 2.78 -8.95 16.86
C ILE A 191 3.47 -8.44 18.13
N TYR A 192 4.31 -7.41 17.98
CA TYR A 192 5.12 -6.82 19.03
C TYR A 192 4.78 -5.35 19.21
N ILE A 193 4.68 -4.92 20.47
CA ILE A 193 4.58 -3.50 20.81
C ILE A 193 5.98 -2.95 21.07
N GLY A 194 6.42 -1.97 20.30
CA GLY A 194 7.69 -1.31 20.52
C GLY A 194 8.26 -0.59 19.31
N ASN A 195 9.46 -0.02 19.49
CA ASN A 195 10.18 0.66 18.43
C ASN A 195 10.61 -0.34 17.35
N ALA A 196 10.01 -0.20 16.16
CA ALA A 196 10.26 -1.06 15.01
C ALA A 196 11.71 -0.99 14.48
N LEU A 197 12.43 0.13 14.67
CA LEU A 197 13.84 0.25 14.28
C LEU A 197 14.78 -0.63 15.15
N LYS A 198 14.27 -1.22 16.23
CA LYS A 198 14.97 -2.21 17.06
C LYS A 198 14.55 -3.65 16.74
N ALA A 199 13.70 -3.85 15.73
CA ALA A 199 13.20 -5.16 15.36
C ALA A 199 14.36 -6.07 14.93
N SER A 200 14.38 -7.29 15.45
CA SER A 200 15.35 -8.31 15.09
C SER A 200 14.78 -9.69 15.37
N VAL A 201 15.27 -10.69 14.64
CA VAL A 201 14.99 -12.10 14.84
C VAL A 201 16.27 -12.91 14.72
N LYS A 202 16.30 -14.07 15.37
CA LYS A 202 17.45 -14.98 15.27
C LYS A 202 17.62 -15.43 13.82
N GLY A 203 18.81 -15.22 13.26
CA GLY A 203 19.14 -15.58 11.88
C GLY A 203 18.77 -14.52 10.82
N GLY A 204 18.17 -13.41 11.22
CA GLY A 204 17.79 -12.31 10.32
C GLY A 204 16.48 -12.54 9.56
N PHE A 205 15.98 -11.48 8.94
CA PHE A 205 14.76 -11.49 8.14
C PHE A 205 15.04 -11.86 6.68
N ALA A 206 14.16 -12.66 6.08
CA ALA A 206 14.13 -12.87 4.64
C ALA A 206 13.67 -11.61 3.92
N GLY A 207 12.75 -10.85 4.52
CA GLY A 207 12.35 -9.55 3.99
C GLY A 207 11.89 -8.60 5.08
N ILE A 208 12.01 -7.30 4.84
CA ILE A 208 11.52 -6.27 5.75
C ILE A 208 10.59 -5.34 4.97
N LEU A 209 9.37 -5.18 5.46
CA LEU A 209 8.42 -4.18 5.02
C LEU A 209 8.50 -2.98 5.94
N VAL A 210 8.63 -1.78 5.39
CA VAL A 210 8.70 -0.53 6.17
C VAL A 210 7.53 0.38 5.79
N ASP A 211 6.74 0.74 6.79
CA ASP A 211 5.58 1.65 6.68
C ASP A 211 5.51 2.54 7.93
N LEU A 212 6.60 3.27 8.19
CA LEU A 212 6.80 4.02 9.43
C LEU A 212 6.47 5.50 9.25
N PHE A 213 5.28 5.87 9.72
CA PHE A 213 4.78 7.25 9.71
C PHE A 213 4.46 7.71 11.12
N CYS A 214 4.69 9.01 11.37
CA CYS A 214 4.35 9.68 12.61
C CYS A 214 3.97 11.12 12.29
N LYS A 215 2.90 11.65 12.91
CA LYS A 215 2.44 13.03 12.68
C LYS A 215 2.21 13.33 11.20
N GLY A 216 1.71 12.34 10.46
CA GLY A 216 1.40 12.44 9.04
C GLY A 216 2.61 12.59 8.13
N SER A 217 3.79 12.14 8.55
CA SER A 217 5.01 12.14 7.72
C SER A 217 5.79 10.86 7.95
N LEU A 218 6.61 10.44 6.98
CA LEU A 218 7.66 9.47 7.27
C LEU A 218 8.49 9.93 8.46
N ILE A 219 8.92 8.98 9.30
CA ILE A 219 9.77 9.29 10.45
C ILE A 219 11.14 9.81 9.98
N PRO A 220 11.73 10.82 10.66
CA PRO A 220 13.00 11.43 10.24
C PRO A 220 14.17 10.45 10.12
N GLU A 221 14.16 9.37 10.92
CA GLU A 221 15.20 8.34 10.91
C GLU A 221 15.36 7.67 9.54
N LEU A 222 14.31 7.65 8.71
CA LEU A 222 14.37 7.08 7.36
C LEU A 222 15.08 7.98 6.35
N GLN A 223 15.33 9.25 6.69
CA GLN A 223 16.16 10.16 5.89
C GLN A 223 17.66 10.02 6.22
N ASP A 224 18.03 9.17 7.19
CA ASP A 224 19.42 8.86 7.54
C ASP A 224 19.88 7.54 6.86
N PRO A 225 20.92 7.56 6.00
CA PRO A 225 21.52 6.36 5.42
C PRO A 225 21.90 5.28 6.45
N THR A 226 22.29 5.68 7.66
CA THR A 226 22.70 4.78 8.74
C THR A 226 21.57 3.83 9.14
N THR A 227 20.33 4.31 9.14
CA THR A 227 19.14 3.50 9.42
C THR A 227 18.98 2.38 8.40
N TRP A 228 19.18 2.69 7.11
CA TRP A 228 19.12 1.70 6.05
C TRP A 228 20.23 0.65 6.16
N GLY A 229 21.46 1.08 6.49
CA GLY A 229 22.56 0.14 6.79
C GLY A 229 22.28 -0.74 8.01
N MET A 230 21.56 -0.25 9.02
CA MET A 230 21.11 -1.06 10.17
C MET A 230 20.07 -2.11 9.75
N LEU A 231 19.10 -1.73 8.93
CA LEU A 231 18.08 -2.65 8.41
C LEU A 231 18.70 -3.73 7.52
N GLU A 232 19.68 -3.38 6.69
CA GLU A 232 20.41 -4.34 5.85
C GLU A 232 21.12 -5.40 6.71
N ARG A 233 21.74 -5.01 7.83
CA ARG A 233 22.36 -5.96 8.78
C ARG A 233 21.36 -6.89 9.48
N CYS A 234 20.07 -6.55 9.47
CA CYS A 234 19.02 -7.40 10.00
C CYS A 234 18.51 -8.43 8.98
N LEU A 235 18.91 -8.33 7.71
CA LEU A 235 18.54 -9.27 6.67
C LEU A 235 19.44 -10.51 6.67
N MET A 236 18.85 -11.65 6.30
CA MET A 236 19.64 -12.82 5.89
C MET A 236 20.19 -12.64 4.47
N LYS A 237 21.11 -13.52 4.06
CA LYS A 237 21.68 -13.49 2.70
C LYS A 237 20.57 -13.60 1.65
N GLY A 238 20.53 -12.63 0.73
CA GLY A 238 19.52 -12.54 -0.33
C GLY A 238 18.19 -11.92 0.12
N GLY A 239 18.09 -11.50 1.38
CA GLY A 239 16.92 -10.78 1.87
C GLY A 239 16.79 -9.38 1.28
N ARG A 240 15.59 -8.81 1.38
CA ARG A 240 15.25 -7.53 0.73
C ARG A 240 14.42 -6.64 1.63
N VAL A 241 14.49 -5.33 1.39
CA VAL A 241 13.61 -4.33 2.00
C VAL A 241 12.64 -3.82 0.94
N MET A 242 11.37 -3.71 1.30
CA MET A 242 10.37 -2.95 0.56
C MET A 242 9.75 -1.91 1.48
N VAL A 243 9.70 -0.66 1.05
CA VAL A 243 9.25 0.46 1.87
C VAL A 243 8.18 1.28 1.16
N ASN A 244 7.15 1.70 1.88
CA ASN A 244 6.32 2.83 1.48
C ASN A 244 7.08 4.12 1.81
N VAL A 245 7.52 4.86 0.79
CA VAL A 245 8.27 6.11 0.96
C VAL A 245 7.36 7.35 0.93
N GLY A 246 6.05 7.17 0.98
CA GLY A 246 5.09 8.27 0.92
C GLY A 246 5.08 8.97 -0.44
N GLY A 247 4.68 10.24 -0.45
CA GLY A 247 4.55 11.05 -1.67
C GLY A 247 3.85 12.38 -1.36
N SER A 248 3.46 13.13 -2.39
CA SER A 248 2.76 14.41 -2.22
C SER A 248 1.38 14.29 -1.59
N CYS A 249 0.77 13.09 -1.63
CA CYS A 249 -0.49 12.78 -0.94
C CYS A 249 -0.40 12.75 0.60
N VAL A 250 0.81 12.77 1.17
CA VAL A 250 1.01 12.67 2.61
C VAL A 250 0.97 14.05 3.25
N GLU A 251 -0.05 14.30 4.07
CA GLU A 251 -0.19 15.56 4.79
C GLU A 251 0.44 15.47 6.18
N ALA A 252 1.54 16.20 6.38
CA ALA A 252 2.21 16.29 7.67
C ALA A 252 1.55 17.31 8.60
N GLU A 253 1.61 17.06 9.91
CA GLU A 253 1.24 18.07 10.92
C GLU A 253 2.18 19.28 10.90
N ASP A 254 3.46 19.02 10.62
CA ASP A 254 4.47 20.06 10.45
C ASP A 254 4.51 20.53 9.00
N ARG A 255 4.14 21.79 8.76
CA ARG A 255 4.16 22.41 7.43
C ARG A 255 5.55 22.48 6.80
N GLY A 256 6.62 22.35 7.60
CA GLY A 256 8.00 22.27 7.11
C GLY A 256 8.39 20.91 6.56
N ARG A 257 7.56 19.87 6.73
CA ARG A 257 7.81 18.51 6.25
C ARG A 257 6.94 18.19 5.04
N ASP A 258 7.30 18.78 3.91
CA ASP A 258 6.65 18.47 2.63
C ASP A 258 6.82 16.99 2.27
N GLY A 259 5.71 16.31 1.97
CA GLY A 259 5.69 14.86 1.73
C GLY A 259 6.54 14.43 0.54
N ARG A 260 6.63 15.25 -0.52
CA ARG A 260 7.47 14.98 -1.68
C ARG A 260 8.95 15.16 -1.34
N VAL A 261 9.31 16.24 -0.66
CA VAL A 261 10.70 16.47 -0.22
C VAL A 261 11.18 15.35 0.69
N VAL A 262 10.38 14.98 1.69
CA VAL A 262 10.70 13.88 2.62
C VAL A 262 10.86 12.55 1.89
N MET A 263 9.99 12.26 0.91
CA MET A 263 10.12 11.08 0.05
C MET A 263 11.44 11.09 -0.74
N GLU A 264 11.78 12.20 -1.40
CA GLU A 264 13.01 12.34 -2.19
C GLU A 264 14.28 12.21 -1.32
N GLU A 265 14.30 12.82 -0.14
CA GLU A 265 15.40 12.68 0.82
C GLU A 265 15.54 11.25 1.34
N THR A 266 14.42 10.56 1.60
CA THR A 266 14.40 9.15 1.99
C THR A 266 14.98 8.26 0.89
N LEU A 267 14.57 8.46 -0.37
CA LEU A 267 15.11 7.72 -1.51
C LEU A 267 16.61 8.00 -1.71
N ARG A 268 17.05 9.24 -1.53
CA ARG A 268 18.48 9.61 -1.57
C ARG A 268 19.27 8.91 -0.46
N ALA A 269 18.73 8.83 0.75
CA ALA A 269 19.36 8.13 1.86
C ALA A 269 19.47 6.62 1.60
N MET A 270 18.43 6.01 1.03
CA MET A 270 18.48 4.61 0.59
C MET A 270 19.52 4.38 -0.51
N HIS A 271 19.59 5.27 -1.51
CA HIS A 271 20.51 5.12 -2.63
C HIS A 271 21.99 5.18 -2.21
N GLN A 272 22.32 5.93 -1.14
CA GLN A 272 23.67 5.92 -0.56
C GLN A 272 24.11 4.54 -0.04
N ILE A 273 23.15 3.68 0.34
CA ILE A 273 23.43 2.32 0.81
C ILE A 273 23.30 1.29 -0.33
N TYR A 274 22.24 1.38 -1.13
CA TYR A 274 21.89 0.33 -2.09
C TYR A 274 22.35 0.61 -3.53
N GLY A 275 22.76 1.84 -3.86
CA GLY A 275 23.19 2.24 -5.20
C GLY A 275 22.15 1.89 -6.28
N ASP A 276 22.62 1.29 -7.37
CA ASP A 276 21.80 0.87 -8.53
C ASP A 276 20.85 -0.31 -8.22
N LYS A 277 20.92 -0.85 -7.00
CA LYS A 277 20.01 -1.91 -6.51
C LYS A 277 18.80 -1.34 -5.77
N LEU A 278 18.46 -0.09 -6.05
CA LEU A 278 17.26 0.58 -5.56
C LEU A 278 16.27 0.77 -6.69
N TRP A 279 15.08 0.20 -6.55
CA TRP A 279 13.99 0.29 -7.51
C TRP A 279 12.83 1.05 -6.90
N VAL A 280 12.18 1.90 -7.69
CA VAL A 280 11.03 2.71 -7.26
C VAL A 280 9.82 2.38 -8.10
N LEU A 281 8.68 2.25 -7.43
CA LEU A 281 7.37 2.14 -8.03
C LEU A 281 6.56 3.35 -7.57
N ARG A 282 6.03 4.13 -8.50
CA ARG A 282 5.16 5.27 -8.19
C ARG A 282 3.73 4.90 -8.54
N LEU A 283 2.82 5.07 -7.58
CA LEU A 283 1.39 4.95 -7.83
C LEU A 283 0.84 6.32 -8.27
N GLY A 284 -0.36 6.33 -8.86
CA GLY A 284 -1.06 7.55 -9.24
C GLY A 284 -0.80 8.10 -10.62
N ASN A 285 -1.66 9.03 -11.03
CA ASN A 285 -1.54 9.73 -12.30
C ASN A 285 -0.52 10.86 -12.13
N GLY A 286 0.63 10.78 -12.81
CA GLY A 286 1.64 11.84 -12.75
C GLY A 286 2.61 11.77 -11.56
N GLY A 287 2.53 10.74 -10.71
CA GLY A 287 3.44 10.56 -9.57
C GLY A 287 2.99 11.24 -8.26
N ASP A 288 1.72 11.66 -8.18
CA ASP A 288 1.16 12.38 -7.03
C ASP A 288 0.62 11.48 -5.89
N ASP A 289 0.73 10.15 -5.99
CA ASP A 289 0.34 9.23 -4.89
C ASP A 289 1.55 8.72 -4.08
N SER A 290 1.35 7.66 -3.29
CA SER A 290 2.40 6.94 -2.58
C SER A 290 3.37 6.26 -3.54
N SER A 291 4.65 6.40 -3.26
CA SER A 291 5.74 5.69 -3.92
C SER A 291 6.25 4.59 -3.00
N LEU A 292 6.70 3.48 -3.58
CA LEU A 292 7.39 2.41 -2.88
C LEU A 292 8.80 2.27 -3.42
N ALA A 293 9.72 1.81 -2.56
CA ALA A 293 11.05 1.41 -2.96
C ALA A 293 11.33 -0.05 -2.61
N LEU A 294 12.11 -0.73 -3.45
CA LEU A 294 12.51 -2.13 -3.32
C LEU A 294 14.02 -2.25 -3.49
N THR A 295 14.67 -3.00 -2.60
CA THR A 295 16.11 -3.22 -2.63
C THR A 295 16.50 -4.55 -3.28
N GLY A 296 17.76 -4.61 -3.73
CA GLY A 296 18.37 -5.79 -4.35
C GLY A 296 18.21 -5.84 -5.87
N ASP A 297 18.74 -6.89 -6.47
CA ASP A 297 18.69 -7.07 -7.93
C ASP A 297 17.24 -7.32 -8.38
N LEU A 298 16.76 -6.66 -9.44
CA LEU A 298 15.41 -6.91 -9.94
C LEU A 298 15.29 -8.37 -10.40
N PRO A 299 14.28 -9.12 -9.94
CA PRO A 299 14.07 -10.50 -10.38
C PRO A 299 13.70 -10.54 -11.87
N ASP A 300 13.87 -11.71 -12.50
CA ASP A 300 13.30 -11.93 -13.83
C ASP A 300 11.79 -11.68 -13.81
N ILE A 301 11.34 -10.69 -14.58
CA ILE A 301 9.94 -10.23 -14.56
C ILE A 301 8.98 -11.34 -15.01
N GLY A 302 9.42 -12.21 -15.93
CA GLY A 302 8.63 -13.36 -16.38
C GLY A 302 8.39 -14.37 -15.26
N ALA A 303 9.45 -14.74 -14.53
CA ALA A 303 9.41 -15.64 -13.39
C ALA A 303 8.64 -15.04 -12.21
N TRP A 304 8.88 -13.77 -11.89
CA TRP A 304 8.16 -13.08 -10.81
C TRP A 304 6.65 -13.04 -11.08
N LYS A 305 6.23 -12.75 -12.32
CA LYS A 305 4.80 -12.79 -12.68
C LYS A 305 4.19 -14.18 -12.58
N LYS A 306 4.96 -15.23 -12.86
CA LYS A 306 4.47 -16.61 -12.75
C LYS A 306 4.21 -16.99 -11.29
N SER A 307 5.00 -16.47 -10.35
CA SER A 307 4.83 -16.72 -8.92
C SER A 307 3.81 -15.79 -8.23
N LEU A 308 3.37 -14.72 -8.90
CA LEU A 308 2.33 -13.81 -8.40
C LEU A 308 0.90 -14.26 -8.75
N PRO A 309 -0.07 -14.05 -7.84
CA PRO A 309 -1.49 -14.12 -8.15
C PRO A 309 -1.85 -13.20 -9.31
N ARG A 310 -2.82 -13.59 -10.14
CA ARG A 310 -3.19 -12.86 -11.36
C ARG A 310 -3.45 -11.37 -11.12
N SER A 311 -4.08 -11.02 -10.00
CA SER A 311 -4.38 -9.64 -9.60
C SER A 311 -3.14 -8.80 -9.33
N LEU A 312 -2.00 -9.38 -8.95
CA LEU A 312 -0.79 -8.64 -8.58
C LEU A 312 0.28 -8.60 -9.68
N ARG A 313 0.10 -9.37 -10.77
CA ARG A 313 1.11 -9.52 -11.84
C ARG A 313 1.48 -8.22 -12.57
N PHE A 314 0.63 -7.21 -12.51
CA PHE A 314 0.90 -5.94 -13.20
C PHE A 314 1.96 -5.12 -12.48
N TYR A 315 2.04 -5.20 -11.14
CA TYR A 315 3.03 -4.47 -10.33
C TYR A 315 4.48 -4.83 -10.69
N ALA A 316 4.75 -6.06 -11.14
CA ALA A 316 6.08 -6.48 -11.54
C ALA A 316 6.68 -5.62 -12.69
N HIS A 317 5.85 -4.98 -13.52
CA HIS A 317 6.31 -4.11 -14.62
C HIS A 317 6.46 -2.64 -14.22
N MET A 318 6.09 -2.28 -12.99
CA MET A 318 6.01 -0.88 -12.58
C MET A 318 7.27 -0.38 -11.86
N TRP A 319 8.26 -1.24 -11.66
CA TRP A 319 9.51 -0.91 -10.98
C TRP A 319 10.53 -0.32 -11.96
N THR A 320 11.04 0.86 -11.65
CA THR A 320 12.12 1.54 -12.39
C THR A 320 13.32 1.74 -11.48
N VAL A 321 14.54 1.64 -12.03
CA VAL A 321 15.75 1.94 -11.24
C VAL A 321 15.70 3.38 -10.73
N TYR A 322 16.08 3.59 -9.48
CA TYR A 322 16.23 4.93 -8.94
C TYR A 322 17.48 5.57 -9.55
N SER A 323 17.29 6.67 -10.26
CA SER A 323 18.38 7.50 -10.76
C SER A 323 18.38 8.81 -9.99
N ALA A 324 19.47 9.09 -9.27
CA ALA A 324 19.74 10.38 -8.67
C ALA A 324 20.19 11.38 -9.74
N THR A 325 19.44 11.56 -10.82
CA THR A 325 19.74 12.60 -11.80
C THR A 325 19.29 13.96 -11.26
N GLU A 326 20.29 14.82 -11.07
CA GLU A 326 20.33 16.22 -10.63
C GLU A 326 18.99 16.99 -10.72
N SER A 327 18.42 17.26 -9.54
CA SER A 327 17.51 18.39 -9.31
C SER A 327 18.30 19.68 -9.13
#